data_AF-A0A8B3L970-F1
#
_entry.id   AF-A0A8B3L970-F1
#
_cell.length_a   1.000
_cell.length_b   1.000
_cell.length_c   1.000
_cell.angle_alpha   90.00
_cell.angle_beta   90.00
_cell.angle_gamma   90.00
#
_symmetry.space_group_name_H-M   'P 1'
#
loop_
_entity.id
_entity.type
_entity.pdbx_description
1 polymer ?
#
loop_
_entity_poly.entity_id
_entity_poly.type
_entity_poly.pdbx_seq_one_letter_code
_entity_poly.pdbx_strand_id
1 'polypeptide(L)' 'MARRRDADETAASRPRRPRSRPLKGEETEVNHIVETQNISPAQARELVRRHGNDWRKIDEAAKSYKKDS' A
#
# COMPACT_ATOMS: atom_id res chain seq x y z
N MET A 1 13.83 -44.52 -1.80
CA MET A 1 12.68 -44.00 -1.01
C MET A 1 12.69 -42.47 -1.04
N ALA A 2 11.52 -41.86 -0.87
CA ALA A 2 11.10 -40.57 -1.42
C ALA A 2 11.85 -39.30 -0.94
N ARG A 3 11.92 -38.32 -1.86
CA ARG A 3 12.18 -36.89 -1.61
C ARG A 3 11.06 -36.30 -0.74
N ARG A 4 11.38 -35.57 0.33
CA ARG A 4 10.48 -34.64 1.03
C ARG A 4 11.12 -33.24 0.91
N ARG A 5 10.75 -32.43 -0.08
CA ARG A 5 9.61 -31.46 -0.13
C ARG A 5 9.66 -30.41 0.97
N ASP A 6 10.21 -29.27 0.57
CA ASP A 6 9.87 -27.87 0.87
C ASP A 6 8.66 -27.63 1.76
N ALA A 7 8.85 -26.89 2.85
CA ALA A 7 7.81 -26.12 3.53
C ALA A 7 8.45 -25.14 4.55
N ASP A 8 8.97 -24.01 4.07
CA ASP A 8 9.05 -22.79 4.88
C ASP A 8 8.69 -21.58 4.00
N GLU A 9 7.60 -21.71 3.24
CA GLU A 9 6.88 -20.57 2.68
C GLU A 9 5.49 -20.54 3.33
N THR A 10 5.35 -19.75 4.39
CA THR A 10 4.20 -18.85 4.54
C THR A 10 4.50 -17.91 5.69
N ALA A 11 5.08 -16.77 5.30
CA ALA A 11 5.10 -15.56 6.09
C ALA A 11 3.74 -15.38 6.80
N ALA A 12 3.77 -15.55 8.12
CA ALA A 12 2.62 -15.39 8.99
C ALA A 12 1.93 -14.07 8.66
N SER A 13 0.72 -14.20 8.12
CA SER A 13 -0.24 -13.14 7.86
C SER A 13 -0.58 -12.48 9.20
N ARG A 14 0.27 -11.53 9.63
CA ARG A 14 -0.05 -10.67 10.77
C ARG A 14 -1.27 -9.86 10.37
N PRO A 15 -2.37 -9.85 11.16
CA PRO A 15 -3.50 -9.01 10.86
C PRO A 15 -2.97 -7.58 10.77
N ARG A 16 -3.06 -6.97 9.58
CA ARG A 16 -2.64 -5.59 9.33
C ARG A 16 -3.61 -4.69 10.08
N ARG A 17 -3.46 -4.60 11.40
CA ARG A 17 -4.16 -3.60 12.21
C ARG A 17 -3.87 -2.25 11.55
N PRO A 18 -4.90 -1.46 11.20
CA PRO A 18 -4.68 -0.14 10.64
C PRO A 18 -3.80 0.62 11.61
N ARG A 19 -2.59 0.97 11.17
CA ARG A 19 -1.60 1.64 12.02
C ARG A 19 -2.20 2.98 12.43
N SER A 20 -2.48 3.15 13.71
CA SER A 20 -3.15 4.34 14.25
C SER A 20 -2.26 5.60 14.22
N ARG A 21 -1.00 5.48 13.79
CA ARG A 21 -0.02 6.58 13.77
C ARG A 21 0.60 6.71 12.38
N PRO A 22 0.49 7.90 11.75
CA PRO A 22 1.27 8.23 10.57
C PRO A 22 2.76 8.08 10.88
N LEU A 23 3.48 7.31 10.08
CA LEU A 23 4.95 7.26 10.15
C LEU A 23 5.53 8.60 9.67
N LYS A 24 6.63 9.06 10.28
CA LYS A 24 7.49 10.08 9.67
C LYS A 24 8.00 9.51 8.33
N GLY A 25 7.36 9.88 7.23
CA GLY A 25 7.55 9.31 5.90
C GLY A 25 6.23 9.19 5.11
N GLU A 26 5.11 8.97 5.82
CA GLU A 26 3.78 8.85 5.22
C GLU A 26 3.37 10.14 4.47
N GLU A 27 3.74 11.31 4.99
CA GLU A 27 3.42 12.60 4.35
C GLU A 27 4.20 12.84 3.06
N THR A 28 5.42 12.30 2.93
CA THR A 28 6.23 12.40 1.72
C THR A 28 5.61 11.56 0.61
N GLU A 29 5.24 10.31 0.90
CA GLU A 29 4.52 9.48 -0.06
C GLU A 29 3.18 10.12 -0.45
N VAL A 30 2.42 10.63 0.51
CA VAL A 30 1.12 11.30 0.25
C VAL A 30 1.31 12.46 -0.71
N ASN A 31 2.25 13.36 -0.46
CA ASN A 31 2.52 14.49 -1.36
C ASN A 31 2.92 14.01 -2.75
N HIS A 32 3.82 13.03 -2.83
CA HIS A 32 4.26 12.51 -4.12
C HIS A 32 3.12 11.86 -4.93
N ILE A 33 2.17 11.18 -4.27
CA ILE A 33 0.97 10.60 -4.91
C ILE A 33 0.00 11.70 -5.35
N VAL A 34 -0.22 12.72 -4.53
CA VAL A 34 -1.08 13.86 -4.88
C VAL A 34 -0.53 14.57 -6.12
N GLU A 35 0.78 14.79 -6.20
CA GLU A 35 1.41 15.43 -7.36
C GLU A 35 1.38 14.54 -8.61
N THR A 36 1.74 13.27 -8.46
CA THR A 36 1.81 12.32 -9.60
C THR A 36 0.42 11.96 -10.13
N GLN A 37 -0.51 11.67 -9.22
CA GLN A 37 -1.83 11.17 -9.55
C GLN A 37 -2.89 12.26 -9.50
N ASN A 38 -2.61 13.49 -9.08
CA ASN A 38 -3.62 14.58 -9.01
C ASN A 38 -4.91 14.16 -8.27
N ILE A 39 -4.77 13.38 -7.19
CA ILE A 39 -5.88 12.96 -6.32
C ILE A 39 -5.87 13.77 -5.02
N SER A 40 -6.96 13.70 -4.25
CA SER A 40 -7.05 14.39 -2.97
C SER A 40 -6.01 13.83 -1.97
N PRO A 41 -5.37 14.68 -1.14
CA PRO A 41 -4.45 14.23 -0.10
C PRO A 41 -5.08 13.26 0.91
N ALA A 42 -6.41 13.31 1.10
CA ALA A 42 -7.12 12.33 1.92
C ALA A 42 -7.13 10.93 1.27
N GLN A 43 -7.34 10.86 -0.06
CA GLN A 43 -7.29 9.61 -0.82
C GLN A 43 -5.87 9.05 -0.85
N ALA A 44 -4.87 9.90 -1.09
CA ALA A 44 -3.47 9.51 -1.05
C ALA A 44 -3.07 8.97 0.34
N ARG A 45 -3.51 9.59 1.44
CA ARG A 45 -3.31 9.07 2.80
C ARG A 45 -3.91 7.68 3.00
N GLU A 46 -5.10 7.44 2.46
CA GLU A 46 -5.71 6.12 2.52
C GLU A 46 -4.91 5.07 1.73
N LEU A 47 -4.41 5.44 0.54
CA LEU A 47 -3.55 4.58 -0.28
C LEU A 47 -2.27 4.21 0.45
N VAL A 48 -1.56 5.18 1.03
CA VAL A 48 -0.34 4.93 1.82
C VAL A 48 -0.66 4.14 3.08
N ARG A 49 -1.80 4.35 3.74
CA ARG A 49 -2.20 3.52 4.88
C ARG A 49 -2.49 2.08 4.51
N ARG A 50 -3.12 1.84 3.36
CA ARG A 50 -3.55 0.52 2.88
C ARG A 50 -2.39 -0.28 2.29
N HIS A 51 -1.54 0.38 1.53
CA HIS A 51 -0.45 -0.23 0.76
C HIS A 51 0.93 0.02 1.35
N GLY A 52 1.11 1.04 2.20
CA GLY A 52 2.42 1.41 2.74
C GLY A 52 3.26 2.10 1.67
N ASN A 53 4.50 1.62 1.51
CA ASN A 53 5.44 2.16 0.53
C ASN A 53 5.38 1.42 -0.83
N ASP A 54 4.35 0.60 -1.05
CA ASP A 54 4.15 -0.17 -2.29
C ASP A 54 3.62 0.75 -3.42
N TRP A 55 4.52 1.52 -4.03
CA TRP A 55 4.19 2.47 -5.11
C TRP A 55 3.41 1.85 -6.28
N ARG A 56 3.73 0.61 -6.65
CA ARG A 56 3.04 -0.10 -7.73
C ARG A 56 1.55 -0.32 -7.42
N LYS A 57 1.21 -0.70 -6.19
CA LYS A 57 -0.19 -0.90 -5.78
C LYS A 57 -0.93 0.41 -5.61
N ILE A 58 -0.23 1.44 -5.14
CA ILE A 58 -0.76 2.79 -4.99
C ILE A 58 -1.11 3.40 -6.34
N ASP A 59 -0.24 3.25 -7.35
CA ASP A 59 -0.51 3.72 -8.72
C ASP A 59 -1.74 3.02 -9.32
N GLU A 60 -1.86 1.70 -9.18
CA GLU A 60 -3.03 0.97 -9.65
C GLU A 60 -4.32 1.39 -8.94
N ALA A 61 -4.29 1.52 -7.61
CA ALA A 61 -5.45 1.96 -6.85
C ALA A 61 -5.80 3.44 -7.10
N ALA A 62 -4.81 4.32 -7.32
CA ALA A 62 -5.00 5.71 -7.70
C ALA A 62 -5.65 5.85 -9.08
N LYS A 63 -5.27 5.00 -10.04
CA LYS A 63 -5.91 4.93 -11.37
C LYS A 63 -7.40 4.58 -11.27
N SER A 64 -7.79 3.74 -10.31
CA SER A 64 -9.21 3.47 -10.06
C SER A 64 -9.97 4.72 -9.61
N TYR A 65 -9.40 5.56 -8.74
CA TYR A 65 -10.06 6.80 -8.31
C TYR A 65 -10.27 7.83 -9.43
N LYS A 66 -9.39 7.87 -10.44
CA LYS A 66 -9.57 8.75 -11.62
C LYS A 66 -10.67 8.29 -12.57
N LYS A 67 -10.98 6.99 -12.58
CA LYS A 67 -11.89 6.40 -13.56
C LYS A 67 -13.36 6.56 -13.18
N ASP A 68 -13.61 6.82 -11.89
CA ASP A 68 -14.94 7.03 -11.31
C ASP A 68 -15.27 8.52 -11.06
N SER A 69 -14.52 9.46 -11.64
CA SER A 69 -14.67 10.91 -11.40
C SER A 69 -14.78 11.76 -12.65
#